data_AF-A0A421DUE2-F1
#
_entry.id   AF-A0A421DUE2-F1
#
_cell.length_a   1.000
_cell.length_b   1.000
_cell.length_c   1.000
_cell.angle_alpha   90.00
_cell.angle_beta   90.00
_cell.angle_gamma   90.00
#
_symmetry.space_group_name_H-M   'P 1'
#
loop_
_entity.id
_entity.type
_entity.pdbx_description
1 polymer ?
#
loop_
_entity_poly.entity_id
_entity_poly.type
_entity_poly.pdbx_seq_one_letter_code
_entity_poly.pdbx_strand_id
1 'polypeptide(L)'
;ITQEIEEGHNRGGHVGASIVAGAVGVAEANDVDGETFVEACVRSYELCARFEYAIFAMKARMNEAIPWLVRDPHSTWTTLGPALTAAVCAGQSPDEVRETVRTALNLAVVSMHDPFAEGAPSRNVPAGFSAQAGVSAATLTAVGLRGSPAAMEAVYDPFETLLADGEFAALFDSLGDDWWLTEAYQKPYPSCRYT
;
A
#
# COMPACT_ATOMS: atom_id res chain seq x y z
N ILE A 1 -3.94 0.49 13.78
CA ILE A 1 -4.20 1.73 13.03
C ILE A 1 -4.47 2.89 13.98
N THR A 2 -5.58 2.93 14.74
CA THR A 2 -5.96 4.17 15.48
C THR A 2 -5.05 4.60 16.63
N GLN A 3 -4.24 3.69 17.18
CA GLN A 3 -3.39 3.92 18.35
C GLN A 3 -1.90 3.97 18.01
N GLU A 4 -1.50 4.07 16.73
CA GLU A 4 -0.09 4.12 16.32
C GLU A 4 0.76 2.94 16.81
N ILE A 5 0.17 1.77 17.10
CA ILE A 5 0.89 0.59 17.61
C ILE A 5 1.20 -0.43 16.50
N GLU A 6 0.60 -0.27 15.33
CA GLU A 6 0.85 -1.14 14.18
C GLU A 6 2.31 -1.12 13.73
N GLU A 7 2.67 -2.18 13.00
CA GLU A 7 3.98 -2.33 12.38
C GLU A 7 4.36 -1.11 11.54
N GLY A 8 5.65 -0.85 11.40
CA GLY A 8 6.11 -0.04 10.28
C GLY A 8 7.30 -0.67 9.57
N HIS A 9 7.63 -0.10 8.42
CA HIS A 9 8.71 -0.54 7.56
C HIS A 9 9.69 0.61 7.30
N ASN A 10 10.99 0.36 7.45
CA ASN A 10 12.05 1.36 7.23
C ASN A 10 12.01 2.00 5.83
N ARG A 11 11.51 1.25 4.85
CA ARG A 11 11.44 1.66 3.45
C ARG A 11 10.03 2.03 2.98
N GLY A 12 9.01 1.88 3.85
CA GLY A 12 7.59 1.85 3.42
C GLY A 12 6.58 2.59 4.30
N GLY A 13 6.91 2.96 5.54
CA GLY A 13 5.90 3.57 6.43
C GLY A 13 5.04 2.48 7.07
N HIS A 14 3.71 2.49 6.85
CA HIS A 14 2.77 1.57 7.49
C HIS A 14 1.97 0.76 6.45
N VAL A 15 2.34 -0.51 6.29
CA VAL A 15 1.96 -1.33 5.13
C VAL A 15 0.92 -2.39 5.50
N GLY A 16 1.19 -3.15 6.54
CA GLY A 16 0.45 -4.38 6.88
C GLY A 16 -0.94 -4.12 7.45
N ALA A 17 -1.13 -2.99 8.13
CA ALA A 17 -2.38 -2.75 8.86
C ALA A 17 -3.58 -2.57 7.92
N SER A 18 -3.41 -1.84 6.80
CA SER A 18 -4.48 -1.68 5.80
C SER A 18 -4.73 -2.98 5.03
N ILE A 19 -3.67 -3.75 4.75
CA ILE A 19 -3.75 -5.06 4.07
C ILE A 19 -4.67 -6.01 4.83
N VAL A 20 -4.35 -6.27 6.11
CA VAL A 20 -5.10 -7.22 6.93
C VAL A 20 -6.51 -6.70 7.19
N ALA A 21 -6.65 -5.45 7.63
CA ALA A 21 -7.95 -4.89 7.97
C ALA A 21 -8.88 -4.73 6.75
N GLY A 22 -8.32 -4.46 5.57
CA GLY A 22 -9.09 -4.32 4.34
C GLY A 22 -9.62 -5.66 3.84
N ALA A 23 -8.75 -6.67 3.75
CA ALA A 23 -9.10 -7.91 3.07
C ALA A 23 -9.74 -8.97 3.97
N VAL A 24 -9.68 -8.85 5.30
CA VAL A 24 -10.25 -9.87 6.21
C VAL A 24 -11.74 -10.12 5.95
N GLY A 25 -12.53 -9.06 5.73
CA GLY A 25 -13.95 -9.22 5.41
C GLY A 25 -14.21 -9.86 4.05
N VAL A 26 -13.29 -9.70 3.09
CA VAL A 26 -13.36 -10.36 1.78
C VAL A 26 -13.00 -11.83 1.90
N ALA A 27 -11.99 -12.16 2.70
CA ALA A 27 -11.60 -13.54 3.00
C ALA A 27 -12.76 -14.30 3.68
N GLU A 28 -13.37 -13.70 4.71
CA GLU A 28 -14.55 -14.26 5.38
C GLU A 28 -15.73 -14.46 4.41
N ALA A 29 -16.01 -13.49 3.55
CA ALA A 29 -17.14 -13.57 2.60
C ALA A 29 -16.96 -14.62 1.50
N ASN A 30 -15.73 -15.09 1.26
CA ASN A 30 -15.40 -16.09 0.24
C ASN A 30 -14.93 -17.42 0.86
N ASP A 31 -15.14 -17.63 2.17
CA ASP A 31 -14.75 -18.84 2.90
C ASP A 31 -13.26 -19.20 2.71
N VAL A 32 -12.39 -18.19 2.61
CA VAL A 32 -10.94 -18.37 2.46
C VAL A 32 -10.35 -18.86 3.78
N ASP A 33 -9.56 -19.93 3.73
CA ASP A 33 -8.89 -20.46 4.91
C ASP A 33 -7.78 -19.52 5.42
N GLY A 34 -7.40 -19.69 6.68
CA GLY A 34 -6.43 -18.81 7.33
C GLY A 34 -5.02 -18.86 6.73
N GLU A 35 -4.59 -20.02 6.21
CA GLU A 35 -3.27 -20.16 5.59
C GLU A 35 -3.21 -19.38 4.28
N THR A 36 -4.23 -19.57 3.43
CA THR A 36 -4.38 -18.82 2.18
C THR A 36 -4.48 -17.31 2.42
N PHE A 37 -5.23 -16.88 3.43
CA PHE A 37 -5.34 -15.45 3.77
C PHE A 37 -3.99 -14.86 4.23
N VAL A 38 -3.28 -15.54 5.12
CA VAL A 38 -1.96 -15.09 5.60
C VAL A 38 -0.97 -15.02 4.44
N GLU A 39 -0.96 -16.02 3.55
CA GLU A 39 -0.10 -16.02 2.37
C GLU A 39 -0.41 -14.84 1.43
N ALA A 40 -1.69 -14.55 1.19
CA ALA A 40 -2.11 -13.39 0.39
C ALA A 40 -1.65 -12.06 1.01
N CYS A 41 -1.75 -11.92 2.33
CA CYS A 41 -1.26 -10.77 3.08
C CYS A 41 0.27 -10.61 2.95
N VAL A 42 1.03 -11.70 3.13
CA VAL A 42 2.51 -11.68 3.06
C VAL A 42 2.98 -11.28 1.66
N ARG A 43 2.42 -11.88 0.61
CA ARG A 43 2.76 -11.56 -0.78
C ARG A 43 2.42 -10.11 -1.14
N SER A 44 1.28 -9.61 -0.65
CA SER A 44 0.87 -8.22 -0.87
C SER A 44 1.76 -7.23 -0.13
N TYR A 45 2.13 -7.54 1.11
CA TYR A 45 3.06 -6.71 1.89
C TYR A 45 4.40 -6.59 1.17
N GLU A 46 4.96 -7.70 0.69
CA GLU A 46 6.25 -7.72 0.01
C GLU A 46 6.28 -6.78 -1.20
N LEU A 47 5.23 -6.85 -2.03
CA LEU A 47 5.09 -5.95 -3.18
C LEU A 47 4.93 -4.49 -2.75
N CYS A 48 4.11 -4.23 -1.74
CA CYS A 48 3.91 -2.88 -1.23
C CYS A 48 5.19 -2.28 -0.63
N ALA A 49 5.94 -3.03 0.17
CA ALA A 49 7.18 -2.55 0.79
C ALA A 49 8.23 -2.15 -0.25
N ARG A 50 8.33 -2.89 -1.37
CA ARG A 50 9.19 -2.56 -2.51
C ARG A 50 8.70 -1.35 -3.28
N PHE A 51 7.39 -1.29 -3.54
CA PHE A 51 6.78 -0.18 -4.27
C PHE A 51 6.84 1.13 -3.49
N GLU A 52 6.65 1.07 -2.17
CA GLU A 52 6.71 2.24 -1.32
C GLU A 52 8.10 2.85 -1.26
N TYR A 53 9.18 2.08 -1.39
CA TYR A 53 10.53 2.64 -1.49
C TYR A 53 10.62 3.68 -2.64
N ALA A 54 10.09 3.33 -3.81
CA ALA A 54 10.02 4.25 -4.95
C ALA A 54 9.07 5.43 -4.69
N ILE A 55 7.90 5.17 -4.07
CA ILE A 55 6.95 6.23 -3.68
C ILE A 55 7.58 7.21 -2.70
N PHE A 56 8.44 6.77 -1.77
CA PHE A 56 9.12 7.65 -0.82
C PHE A 56 10.04 8.65 -1.53
N ALA A 57 10.76 8.23 -2.57
CA ALA A 57 11.53 9.15 -3.41
C ALA A 57 10.63 10.19 -4.10
N MET A 58 9.46 9.76 -4.60
CA MET A 58 8.46 10.68 -5.16
C MET A 58 7.89 11.64 -4.11
N LYS A 59 7.52 11.15 -2.92
CA LYS A 59 7.04 11.97 -1.81
C LYS A 59 8.07 12.99 -1.39
N ALA A 60 9.36 12.64 -1.35
CA ALA A 60 10.43 13.57 -1.02
C ALA A 60 10.43 14.76 -1.98
N ARG A 61 10.44 14.50 -3.31
CA ARG A 61 10.38 15.54 -4.34
C ARG A 61 9.08 16.36 -4.30
N MET A 62 7.93 15.71 -4.09
CA MET A 62 6.65 16.42 -3.95
C MET A 62 6.64 17.35 -2.75
N ASN A 63 7.21 16.92 -1.63
CA ASN A 63 7.29 17.69 -0.39
C ASN A 63 8.23 18.91 -0.49
N GLU A 64 9.13 18.97 -1.47
CA GLU A 64 9.91 20.18 -1.77
C GLU A 64 9.03 21.31 -2.31
N ALA A 65 8.03 20.96 -3.13
CA ALA A 65 7.09 21.92 -3.72
C ALA A 65 5.84 22.15 -2.86
N ILE A 66 5.34 21.10 -2.19
CA ILE A 66 4.07 21.08 -1.44
C ILE A 66 4.29 20.40 -0.08
N PRO A 67 4.93 21.08 0.88
CA PRO A 67 5.41 20.44 2.12
C PRO A 67 4.31 19.91 3.03
N TRP A 68 3.05 20.33 2.83
CA TRP A 68 1.91 20.00 3.68
C TRP A 68 1.06 18.81 3.20
N LEU A 69 1.34 18.19 2.04
CA LEU A 69 0.41 17.24 1.41
C LEU A 69 0.76 15.75 1.60
N VAL A 70 2.03 15.35 1.56
CA VAL A 70 2.42 13.92 1.50
C VAL A 70 3.46 13.56 2.57
N ARG A 71 3.21 13.97 3.82
CA ARG A 71 4.10 13.73 4.97
C ARG A 71 3.68 12.54 5.83
N ASP A 72 2.39 12.21 5.81
CA ASP A 72 1.82 11.15 6.63
C ASP A 72 2.25 9.76 6.11
N PRO A 73 2.83 8.88 6.97
CA PRO A 73 3.24 7.53 6.59
C PRO A 73 2.07 6.56 6.39
N HIS A 74 0.84 6.90 6.80
CA HIS A 74 -0.37 6.11 6.57
C HIS A 74 -1.14 6.50 5.30
N SER A 75 -0.60 7.45 4.53
CA SER A 75 -1.23 8.06 3.35
C SER A 75 -0.45 7.78 2.06
N THR A 76 -1.09 8.13 0.94
CA THR A 76 -0.71 8.05 -0.48
C THR A 76 -1.19 6.78 -1.19
N TRP A 77 -0.30 5.88 -1.61
CA TRP A 77 -0.64 4.70 -2.43
C TRP A 77 -0.76 3.40 -1.61
N THR A 78 -1.20 3.51 -0.36
CA THR A 78 -1.49 2.39 0.56
C THR A 78 -2.74 1.58 0.17
N THR A 79 -3.31 1.83 -1.02
CA THR A 79 -4.48 1.16 -1.61
C THR A 79 -4.11 -0.16 -2.29
N LEU A 80 -2.87 -0.31 -2.77
CA LEU A 80 -2.42 -1.48 -3.54
C LEU A 80 -2.55 -2.78 -2.75
N GLY A 81 -2.00 -2.82 -1.55
CA GLY A 81 -1.96 -4.03 -0.72
C GLY A 81 -3.35 -4.58 -0.38
N PRO A 82 -4.27 -3.76 0.16
CA PRO A 82 -5.66 -4.16 0.38
C PRO A 82 -6.36 -4.64 -0.90
N ALA A 83 -6.12 -3.98 -2.03
CA ALA A 83 -6.71 -4.37 -3.31
C ALA A 83 -6.21 -5.74 -3.78
N LEU A 84 -4.89 -5.97 -3.75
CA LEU A 84 -4.29 -7.22 -4.18
C LEU A 84 -4.73 -8.38 -3.30
N THR A 85 -4.73 -8.18 -1.98
CA THR A 85 -5.17 -9.21 -1.01
C THR A 85 -6.65 -9.52 -1.20
N ALA A 86 -7.50 -8.50 -1.37
CA ALA A 86 -8.92 -8.69 -1.63
C ALA A 86 -9.17 -9.43 -2.96
N ALA A 87 -8.45 -9.09 -4.03
CA ALA A 87 -8.58 -9.77 -5.31
C ALA A 87 -8.20 -11.26 -5.24
N VAL A 88 -7.11 -11.58 -4.53
CA VAL A 88 -6.69 -12.98 -4.31
C VAL A 88 -7.75 -13.73 -3.48
N CYS A 89 -8.23 -13.14 -2.38
CA CYS A 89 -9.28 -13.74 -1.56
C CYS A 89 -10.61 -13.92 -2.32
N ALA A 90 -10.93 -13.03 -3.26
CA ALA A 90 -12.11 -13.13 -4.12
C ALA A 90 -11.95 -14.13 -5.28
N GLY A 91 -10.79 -14.81 -5.39
CA GLY A 91 -10.54 -15.78 -6.45
C GLY A 91 -10.42 -15.17 -7.85
N GLN A 92 -10.01 -13.90 -7.95
CA GLN A 92 -9.84 -13.23 -9.24
C GLN A 92 -8.79 -13.92 -10.11
N SER A 93 -9.07 -13.98 -11.41
CA SER A 93 -8.13 -14.41 -12.44
C SER A 93 -6.94 -13.44 -12.57
N PRO A 94 -5.81 -13.84 -13.18
CA PRO A 94 -4.67 -12.95 -13.39
C PRO A 94 -5.00 -11.66 -14.15
N ASP A 95 -5.96 -11.72 -15.08
CA ASP A 95 -6.41 -10.54 -15.82
C ASP A 95 -7.24 -9.61 -14.93
N GLU A 96 -8.11 -10.12 -14.07
CA GLU A 96 -8.85 -9.32 -13.10
C GLU A 96 -7.91 -8.70 -12.06
N VAL A 97 -6.93 -9.45 -11.55
CA VAL A 97 -5.89 -8.95 -10.64
C VAL A 97 -5.13 -7.79 -11.29
N ARG A 98 -4.76 -7.90 -12.58
CA ARG A 98 -4.11 -6.81 -13.31
C ARG A 98 -4.96 -5.55 -13.36
N GLU A 99 -6.27 -5.68 -13.56
CA GLU A 99 -7.20 -4.54 -13.56
C GLU A 99 -7.43 -3.98 -12.17
N THR A 100 -7.47 -4.83 -11.14
CA THR A 100 -7.47 -4.42 -9.73
C THR A 100 -6.26 -3.55 -9.43
N VAL A 101 -5.06 -4.00 -9.78
CA VAL A 101 -3.81 -3.26 -9.57
C VAL A 101 -3.84 -1.91 -10.28
N ARG A 102 -4.22 -1.88 -11.57
CA ARG A 102 -4.36 -0.62 -12.33
C ARG A 102 -5.35 0.35 -11.68
N THR A 103 -6.48 -0.17 -11.20
CA THR A 103 -7.52 0.65 -10.57
C THR A 103 -7.06 1.17 -9.21
N ALA A 104 -6.46 0.32 -8.38
CA ALA A 104 -5.99 0.67 -7.05
C ALA A 104 -4.84 1.68 -7.09
N LEU A 105 -3.91 1.53 -8.03
CA LEU A 105 -2.77 2.42 -8.20
C LEU A 105 -3.16 3.78 -8.82
N ASN A 106 -4.27 3.83 -9.56
CA ASN A 106 -4.86 5.11 -9.97
C ASN A 106 -5.51 5.88 -8.80
N LEU A 107 -5.54 5.33 -7.59
CA LEU A 107 -6.08 5.97 -6.39
C LEU A 107 -4.95 6.30 -5.40
N ALA A 108 -4.95 7.54 -4.91
CA ALA A 108 -4.15 7.94 -3.77
C ALA A 108 -5.05 8.52 -2.68
N VAL A 109 -4.90 8.06 -1.45
CA VAL A 109 -5.61 8.59 -0.28
C VAL A 109 -4.64 9.48 0.49
N VAL A 110 -4.89 10.79 0.52
CA VAL A 110 -3.96 11.77 1.10
C VAL A 110 -4.54 12.41 2.37
N SER A 111 -3.65 12.78 3.29
CA SER A 111 -3.95 13.61 4.47
C SER A 111 -3.01 14.80 4.51
N MET A 112 -3.47 15.88 5.14
CA MET A 112 -2.64 17.05 5.40
C MET A 112 -1.57 16.73 6.46
N HIS A 113 -0.50 17.52 6.47
CA HIS A 113 0.61 17.37 7.43
C HIS A 113 0.20 17.66 8.87
N ASP A 114 -0.77 18.55 9.11
CA ASP A 114 -1.06 19.06 10.46
C ASP A 114 -1.46 17.95 11.45
N PRO A 115 -2.38 17.01 11.15
CA PRO A 115 -2.66 15.89 12.05
C PRO A 115 -1.43 15.03 12.38
N PHE A 116 -0.54 14.83 11.41
CA PHE A 116 0.72 14.13 11.62
C PHE A 116 1.68 14.92 12.53
N ALA A 117 1.80 16.24 12.31
CA ALA A 117 2.68 17.12 13.07
C ALA A 117 2.20 17.33 14.52
N GLU A 118 0.90 17.49 14.72
CA GLU A 118 0.26 17.72 16.02
C GLU A 118 0.05 16.43 16.81
N GLY A 119 0.10 15.26 16.14
CA GLY A 119 -0.18 13.96 16.75
C GLY A 119 -1.68 13.66 16.91
N ALA A 120 -2.54 14.36 16.18
CA ALA A 120 -3.98 14.10 16.21
C ALA A 120 -4.28 12.71 15.60
N PRO A 121 -5.09 11.85 16.24
CA PRO A 121 -5.37 10.50 15.75
C PRO A 121 -6.03 10.44 14.36
N SER A 122 -6.57 11.56 13.86
CA SER A 122 -7.10 11.67 12.49
C SER A 122 -6.07 11.36 11.40
N ARG A 123 -4.75 11.46 11.69
CA ARG A 123 -3.67 10.99 10.80
C ARG A 123 -3.76 9.50 10.44
N ASN A 124 -4.47 8.71 11.24
CA ASN A 124 -4.62 7.26 11.02
C ASN A 124 -5.78 6.90 10.09
N VAL A 125 -6.68 7.86 9.83
CA VAL A 125 -7.88 7.67 9.01
C VAL A 125 -7.55 7.28 7.55
N PRO A 126 -6.53 7.86 6.88
CA PRO A 126 -6.12 7.48 5.53
C PRO A 126 -5.82 5.99 5.33
N ALA A 127 -5.26 5.29 6.32
CA ALA A 127 -5.02 3.85 6.22
C ALA A 127 -6.33 3.06 6.11
N GLY A 128 -7.36 3.45 6.87
CA GLY A 128 -8.70 2.85 6.79
C GLY A 128 -9.39 3.15 5.45
N PHE A 129 -9.31 4.39 4.97
CA PHE A 129 -9.85 4.76 3.66
C PHE A 129 -9.11 4.07 2.52
N SER A 130 -7.79 3.86 2.65
CA SER A 130 -7.00 3.10 1.68
C SER A 130 -7.41 1.64 1.63
N ALA A 131 -7.67 1.04 2.79
CA ALA A 131 -8.23 -0.30 2.90
C ALA A 131 -9.58 -0.39 2.18
N GLN A 132 -10.50 0.54 2.46
CA GLN A 132 -11.80 0.62 1.79
C GLN A 132 -11.68 0.80 0.27
N ALA A 133 -10.82 1.73 -0.17
CA ALA A 133 -10.63 2.04 -1.58
C ALA A 133 -10.03 0.84 -2.34
N GLY A 134 -9.04 0.16 -1.76
CA GLY A 134 -8.43 -1.03 -2.35
C GLY A 134 -9.43 -2.19 -2.48
N VAL A 135 -10.19 -2.49 -1.42
CA VAL A 135 -11.28 -3.49 -1.48
C VAL A 135 -12.31 -3.12 -2.53
N SER A 136 -12.68 -1.84 -2.60
CA SER A 136 -13.63 -1.35 -3.62
C SER A 136 -13.09 -1.54 -5.04
N ALA A 137 -11.79 -1.32 -5.27
CA ALA A 137 -11.15 -1.55 -6.55
C ALA A 137 -11.23 -3.04 -6.96
N ALA A 138 -10.96 -3.96 -6.03
CA ALA A 138 -11.10 -5.39 -6.27
C ALA A 138 -12.56 -5.77 -6.59
N THR A 139 -13.52 -5.30 -5.80
CA THR A 139 -14.95 -5.59 -6.03
C THR A 139 -15.45 -5.08 -7.38
N LEU A 140 -15.05 -3.87 -7.79
CA LEU A 140 -15.52 -3.27 -9.04
C LEU A 140 -14.92 -3.96 -10.28
N THR A 141 -13.67 -4.37 -10.21
CA THR A 141 -12.98 -5.04 -11.32
C THR A 141 -13.45 -6.49 -11.50
N ALA A 142 -13.82 -7.16 -10.41
CA ALA A 142 -14.48 -8.48 -10.45
C ALA A 142 -15.82 -8.47 -11.23
N VAL A 143 -16.46 -7.30 -11.37
CA VAL A 143 -17.69 -7.14 -12.18
C VAL A 143 -17.44 -6.45 -13.52
N GLY A 144 -16.18 -6.36 -13.95
CA GLY A 144 -15.80 -5.92 -15.30
C GLY A 144 -15.32 -4.47 -15.42
N LEU A 145 -15.14 -3.72 -14.32
CA LEU A 145 -14.42 -2.45 -14.38
C LEU A 145 -12.99 -2.68 -14.88
N ARG A 146 -12.48 -1.79 -15.73
CA ARG A 146 -11.10 -1.81 -16.23
C ARG A 146 -10.34 -0.59 -15.71
N GLY A 147 -9.09 -0.80 -15.30
CA GLY A 147 -8.18 0.26 -14.89
C GLY A 147 -7.46 0.88 -16.10
N SER A 148 -6.87 2.06 -15.89
CA SER A 148 -6.17 2.82 -16.95
C SER A 148 -4.71 2.35 -17.09
N PRO A 149 -4.28 1.83 -18.26
CA PRO A 149 -2.86 1.57 -18.51
C PRO A 149 -2.03 2.87 -18.53
N ALA A 150 -2.60 3.94 -19.09
CA ALA A 150 -1.92 5.23 -19.20
C ALA A 150 -1.64 5.89 -17.84
N ALA A 151 -2.44 5.59 -16.81
CA ALA A 151 -2.15 6.04 -15.45
C ALA A 151 -0.86 5.39 -14.92
N MET A 152 -0.59 4.15 -15.31
CA MET A 152 0.62 3.46 -14.89
C MET A 152 1.85 4.11 -15.50
N GLU A 153 1.80 4.39 -16.81
CA GLU A 153 2.87 5.07 -17.53
C GLU A 153 3.13 6.48 -16.95
N ALA A 154 2.08 7.28 -16.76
CA ALA A 154 2.23 8.66 -16.32
C ALA A 154 2.72 8.82 -14.87
N VAL A 155 2.37 7.89 -13.98
CA VAL A 155 2.67 7.99 -12.54
C VAL A 155 3.91 7.18 -12.16
N TYR A 156 4.11 6.00 -12.74
CA TYR A 156 5.15 5.06 -12.31
C TYR A 156 6.35 4.96 -13.25
N ASP A 157 6.23 5.19 -14.57
CA ASP A 157 7.42 5.29 -15.42
C ASP A 157 8.39 6.39 -14.97
N PRO A 158 7.93 7.53 -14.42
CA PRO A 158 8.85 8.52 -13.84
C PRO A 158 9.77 7.98 -12.75
N PHE A 159 9.48 6.83 -12.12
CA PHE A 159 10.39 6.21 -11.14
C PHE A 159 11.75 5.85 -11.74
N GLU A 160 11.83 5.51 -13.02
CA GLU A 160 13.10 5.27 -13.72
C GLU A 160 13.95 6.55 -13.85
N THR A 161 13.33 7.72 -13.76
CA THR A 161 14.03 9.02 -13.76
C THR A 161 14.23 9.60 -12.37
N LEU A 162 13.46 9.09 -11.39
CA LEU A 162 13.49 9.58 -10.02
C LEU A 162 14.52 8.85 -9.15
N LEU A 163 14.71 7.57 -9.44
CA LEU A 163 15.71 6.71 -8.83
C LEU A 163 16.96 6.66 -9.73
N ALA A 164 18.03 6.01 -9.26
CA ALA A 164 19.19 5.76 -10.11
C ALA A 164 18.82 4.82 -11.28
N ASP A 165 19.56 4.91 -12.38
CA ASP A 165 19.30 4.11 -13.59
C ASP A 165 19.17 2.61 -13.26
N GLY A 166 18.01 2.03 -13.56
CA GLY A 166 17.71 0.61 -13.31
C GLY A 166 17.42 0.24 -11.84
N GLU A 167 17.49 1.20 -10.91
CA GLU A 167 17.22 0.97 -9.49
C GLU A 167 15.78 0.51 -9.27
N PHE A 168 14.80 1.09 -9.98
CA PHE A 168 13.39 0.71 -9.81
C PHE A 168 13.13 -0.76 -10.16
N ALA A 169 13.62 -1.21 -11.32
CA ALA A 169 13.51 -2.61 -11.72
C ALA A 169 14.24 -3.55 -10.74
N ALA A 170 15.43 -3.16 -10.30
CA ALA A 170 16.23 -3.93 -9.35
C ALA A 170 15.55 -4.13 -7.99
N LEU A 171 14.57 -3.27 -7.61
CA LEU A 171 13.75 -3.48 -6.43
C LEU A 171 12.97 -4.79 -6.46
N PHE A 172 12.82 -5.45 -7.62
CA PHE A 172 12.01 -6.67 -7.78
C PHE A 172 12.84 -7.90 -8.20
N ASP A 173 14.16 -7.77 -8.40
CA ASP A 173 15.02 -8.86 -8.87
C ASP A 173 15.05 -10.06 -7.91
N SER A 174 14.89 -9.81 -6.61
CA SER A 174 14.88 -10.82 -5.54
C SER A 174 13.47 -11.19 -5.04
N LEU A 175 12.43 -10.87 -5.81
CA LEU A 175 11.04 -11.12 -5.41
C LEU A 175 10.80 -12.63 -5.23
N GLY A 176 10.42 -13.03 -4.02
CA GLY A 176 10.18 -14.43 -3.65
C GLY A 176 11.38 -15.12 -2.98
N ASP A 177 12.58 -14.55 -3.10
CA ASP A 177 13.81 -15.07 -2.48
C ASP A 177 14.17 -14.26 -1.22
N ASP A 178 14.31 -12.93 -1.34
CA ASP A 178 14.68 -12.05 -0.23
C ASP A 178 13.46 -11.26 0.26
N TRP A 179 12.86 -11.66 1.37
CA TRP A 179 11.60 -11.06 1.84
C TRP A 179 11.82 -9.80 2.68
N TRP A 180 11.51 -8.63 2.11
CA TRP A 180 11.58 -7.33 2.79
C TRP A 180 10.60 -7.23 3.97
N LEU A 181 9.49 -7.99 3.95
CA LEU A 181 8.60 -8.11 5.13
C LEU A 181 9.36 -8.44 6.43
N THR A 182 10.47 -9.17 6.36
CA THR A 182 11.27 -9.51 7.54
C THR A 182 12.06 -8.32 8.12
N GLU A 183 12.14 -7.21 7.40
CA GLU A 183 12.76 -5.95 7.85
C GLU A 183 11.77 -5.00 8.55
N ALA A 184 10.50 -5.39 8.65
CA ALA A 184 9.46 -4.66 9.38
C ALA A 184 9.76 -4.62 10.89
N TYR A 185 9.36 -3.54 11.55
CA TYR A 185 9.48 -3.39 13.00
C TYR A 185 8.11 -3.34 13.67
N GLN A 186 8.04 -3.90 14.88
CA GLN A 186 6.90 -3.76 15.78
C GLN A 186 7.20 -2.67 16.80
N LYS A 187 6.22 -1.82 17.08
CA LYS A 187 6.38 -0.74 18.06
C LYS A 187 6.17 -1.29 19.48
N PRO A 188 7.08 -0.99 20.43
CA PRO A 188 6.88 -1.38 21.83
C PRO A 188 5.82 -0.52 22.53
N TYR A 189 5.55 0.69 22.01
CA TYR A 189 4.62 1.67 22.58
C TYR A 189 3.76 2.31 21.47
N PRO A 190 2.54 2.77 21.80
CA PRO A 190 1.61 3.39 20.86
C PRO A 190 2.03 4.84 20.54
N SER A 191 3.11 5.00 19.78
CA SER A 191 3.70 6.31 19.47
C SER A 191 4.30 6.38 18.07
N CYS A 192 4.71 7.60 17.67
CA CYS A 192 5.57 7.76 16.51
C CYS A 192 6.89 7.00 16.73
N ARG A 193 7.47 6.46 15.67
CA ARG A 193 8.74 5.73 15.77
C ARG A 193 9.91 6.60 16.25
N TYR A 194 9.82 7.92 16.03
CA TYR A 194 10.89 8.86 16.34
C TYR A 194 10.84 9.41 17.79
N THR A 195 9.98 8.86 18.65
CA THR A 195 9.83 9.23 20.07
C THR A 195 10.13 8.05 20.97
#